data_AF-A0A379ZS12-F1
#
_entry.id   AF-A0A379ZS12-F1
#
_cell.length_a   1.000
_cell.length_b   1.000
_cell.length_c   1.000
_cell.angle_alpha   90.00
_cell.angle_beta   90.00
_cell.angle_gamma   90.00
#
_symmetry.space_group_name_H-M   'P 1'
#
loop_
_entity.id
_entity.type
_entity.pdbx_description
1 polymer ?
#
loop_
_entity_poly.entity_id
_entity_poly.type
_entity_poly.pdbx_seq_one_letter_code
_entity_poly.pdbx_strand_id
1 'polypeptide(L)'
;MQPSQQAGQQAFGDIAPKLAQLSDSVLFDDVWQRPGLTPRERSLITVAALVALNRVEQMPFHLQLAERNGVSVEQLAEAITHLAFYAGWPAAASAVARLRELKQE
;
A
#
# COMPACT_ATOMS: atom_id res chain seq x y z
N MET A 1 -1.97 -10.53 -7.35
CA MET A 1 -1.18 -10.40 -8.61
C MET A 1 0.11 -9.68 -8.24
N GLN A 2 1.27 -10.20 -8.61
CA GLN A 2 2.51 -9.43 -8.48
C GLN A 2 2.39 -8.21 -9.40
N PRO A 3 2.92 -7.03 -9.01
CA PRO A 3 3.09 -5.93 -9.97
C PRO A 3 3.81 -6.47 -11.20
N SER A 4 3.50 -5.96 -12.39
CA SER A 4 4.22 -6.36 -13.60
C SER A 4 5.73 -6.26 -13.37
N GLN A 5 6.49 -7.26 -13.84
CA GLN A 5 7.93 -7.08 -14.02
C GLN A 5 8.08 -5.80 -14.86
N GLN A 6 8.60 -4.71 -14.25
CA GLN A 6 8.72 -3.34 -14.80
C GLN A 6 7.68 -2.29 -14.36
N ALA A 7 6.85 -2.52 -13.33
CA ALA A 7 5.94 -1.50 -12.81
C ALA A 7 6.68 -0.20 -12.39
N GLY A 8 7.86 -0.33 -11.79
CA GLY A 8 8.73 0.80 -11.45
C GLY A 8 9.25 1.53 -12.69
N GLN A 9 9.72 0.80 -13.70
CA GLN A 9 10.18 1.41 -14.96
C GLN A 9 9.06 2.13 -15.70
N GLN A 10 7.83 1.61 -15.66
CA GLN A 10 6.67 2.27 -16.26
C GLN A 10 6.26 3.55 -15.50
N ALA A 11 6.44 3.58 -14.17
CA ALA A 11 5.98 4.68 -13.34
C ALA A 11 6.95 5.89 -13.35
N PHE A 12 8.26 5.66 -13.37
CA PHE A 12 9.25 6.75 -13.27
C PHE A 12 10.62 6.39 -13.88
N GLY A 13 10.69 5.41 -14.78
CA GLY A 13 11.94 4.97 -15.41
C GLY A 13 12.59 6.01 -16.32
N ASP A 14 11.79 6.92 -16.88
CA ASP A 14 12.22 8.03 -17.75
C ASP A 14 13.01 9.11 -16.98
N ILE A 15 12.66 9.37 -15.72
CA ILE A 15 13.27 10.42 -14.89
C ILE A 15 14.22 9.82 -13.83
N ALA A 16 13.86 8.69 -13.23
CA ALA A 16 14.58 8.06 -12.12
C ALA A 16 14.82 6.56 -12.36
N PRO A 17 15.61 6.18 -13.39
CA PRO A 17 15.75 4.79 -13.83
C PRO A 17 16.30 3.86 -12.75
N LYS A 18 17.17 4.36 -11.86
CA LYS A 18 17.70 3.54 -10.76
C LYS A 18 16.66 3.28 -9.68
N LEU A 19 15.82 4.27 -9.34
CA LEU A 19 14.72 4.06 -8.41
C LEU A 19 13.75 3.03 -8.98
N ALA A 20 13.42 3.15 -10.27
CA ALA A 20 12.56 2.20 -10.97
C ALA A 20 13.09 0.77 -10.91
N GLN A 21 14.38 0.59 -11.21
CA GLN A 21 15.04 -0.71 -11.11
C GLN A 21 14.96 -1.29 -9.68
N LEU A 22 15.17 -0.48 -8.65
CA LEU A 22 15.11 -0.94 -7.26
C LEU A 22 13.69 -1.31 -6.83
N SER A 23 12.69 -0.54 -7.28
CA SER A 23 11.28 -0.87 -7.06
C SER A 23 10.90 -2.21 -7.69
N ASP A 24 11.37 -2.50 -8.90
CA ASP A 24 11.10 -3.78 -9.54
C ASP A 24 11.87 -4.91 -8.85
N SER A 25 13.20 -4.84 -8.86
CA SER A 25 14.06 -5.97 -8.49
C SER A 25 14.19 -6.23 -6.99
N VAL A 26 14.26 -5.19 -6.16
CA VAL A 26 14.49 -5.36 -4.71
C VAL A 26 13.18 -5.34 -3.95
N LEU A 27 12.29 -4.39 -4.26
CA LEU A 27 11.03 -4.28 -3.54
C LEU A 27 10.07 -5.39 -3.98
N PHE A 28 9.60 -5.39 -5.22
CA PHE A 28 8.48 -6.25 -5.62
C PHE A 28 8.89 -7.68 -6.01
N ASP A 29 10.03 -7.88 -6.65
CA ASP A 29 10.52 -9.21 -7.06
C ASP A 29 11.24 -9.99 -5.94
N ASP A 30 11.73 -9.32 -4.89
CA ASP A 30 12.35 -9.95 -3.71
C ASP A 30 11.53 -9.74 -2.43
N VAL A 31 11.58 -8.55 -1.83
CA VAL A 31 11.06 -8.34 -0.46
C VAL A 31 9.58 -8.72 -0.34
N TRP A 32 8.75 -8.39 -1.34
CA TRP A 32 7.33 -8.77 -1.37
C TRP A 32 7.07 -10.26 -1.63
N GLN A 33 8.05 -11.02 -2.12
CA GLN A 33 7.95 -12.47 -2.38
C GLN A 33 8.44 -13.34 -1.22
N ARG A 34 9.09 -12.75 -0.21
CA ARG A 34 9.65 -13.52 0.91
C ARG A 34 8.55 -14.25 1.70
N PRO A 35 8.72 -15.55 2.01
CA PRO A 35 7.64 -16.43 2.46
C PRO A 35 7.19 -16.24 3.92
N GLY A 36 7.91 -15.44 4.71
CA GLY A 36 7.60 -15.27 6.14
C GLY A 36 6.33 -14.46 6.43
N LEU A 37 5.78 -13.77 5.44
CA LEU A 37 4.48 -13.08 5.51
C LEU A 37 3.75 -13.31 4.20
N THR A 38 2.46 -13.63 4.29
CA THR A 38 1.57 -13.72 3.14
C THR A 38 1.42 -12.36 2.45
N PRO A 39 1.04 -12.32 1.16
CA PRO A 39 0.74 -11.06 0.47
C PRO A 39 -0.33 -10.23 1.19
N ARG A 40 -1.32 -10.90 1.80
CA ARG A 40 -2.37 -10.27 2.60
C ARG A 40 -1.78 -9.52 3.79
N GLU A 41 -0.93 -10.18 4.57
CA GLU A 41 -0.27 -9.59 5.75
C GLU A 41 0.65 -8.44 5.35
N ARG A 42 1.46 -8.61 4.28
CA ARG A 42 2.33 -7.55 3.75
C ARG A 42 1.56 -6.32 3.34
N SER A 43 0.43 -6.49 2.65
CA SER A 43 -0.43 -5.37 2.29
C SER A 43 -0.99 -4.67 3.51
N LEU A 44 -1.50 -5.41 4.51
CA LEU A 44 -2.07 -4.82 5.72
C LEU A 44 -1.04 -4.00 6.51
N ILE A 45 0.18 -4.53 6.72
CA ILE A 45 1.23 -3.79 7.42
C ILE A 45 1.74 -2.58 6.63
N THR A 46 1.75 -2.67 5.30
CA THR A 46 2.15 -1.55 4.43
C THR A 46 1.12 -0.42 4.53
N VAL A 47 -0.17 -0.74 4.45
CA VAL A 47 -1.25 0.25 4.66
C VAL A 47 -1.12 0.87 6.06
N ALA A 48 -0.93 0.06 7.10
CA ALA A 48 -0.76 0.58 8.46
C ALA A 48 0.42 1.56 8.57
N ALA A 49 1.56 1.23 7.96
CA ALA A 49 2.72 2.12 7.93
C ALA A 49 2.44 3.42 7.17
N LEU A 50 1.74 3.37 6.03
CA LEU A 50 1.38 4.56 5.25
C LEU A 50 0.43 5.48 6.03
N VAL A 51 -0.52 4.91 6.79
CA VAL A 51 -1.39 5.67 7.69
C VAL A 51 -0.55 6.33 8.77
N ALA A 52 0.27 5.55 9.49
CA ALA A 52 1.09 6.06 10.59
C ALA A 52 2.06 7.17 10.17
N LEU A 53 2.60 7.10 8.94
CA LEU A 53 3.49 8.11 8.38
C LEU A 53 2.78 9.24 7.65
N ASN A 54 1.44 9.22 7.60
CA ASN A 54 0.61 10.17 6.86
C ASN A 54 1.05 10.32 5.39
N ARG A 55 1.33 9.19 4.71
CA ARG A 55 1.79 9.12 3.30
C ARG A 55 0.61 8.82 2.36
N VAL A 56 -0.36 9.73 2.38
CA VAL A 56 -1.67 9.56 1.72
C VAL A 56 -1.59 9.39 0.20
N GLU A 57 -0.58 9.97 -0.45
CA GLU A 57 -0.37 9.87 -1.91
C GLU A 57 -0.09 8.44 -2.39
N GLN A 58 0.46 7.59 -1.52
CA GLN A 58 0.77 6.20 -1.84
C GLN A 58 -0.40 5.25 -1.52
N MET A 59 -1.42 5.73 -0.82
CA MET A 59 -2.53 4.89 -0.36
C MET A 59 -3.38 4.30 -1.50
N PRO A 60 -3.75 5.02 -2.58
CA PRO A 60 -4.61 4.45 -3.61
C PRO A 60 -4.10 3.11 -4.16
N PHE A 61 -2.81 3.05 -4.52
CA PHE A 61 -2.17 1.83 -5.01
C PHE A 61 -2.19 0.72 -3.93
N HIS A 62 -1.77 1.04 -2.71
CA HIS A 62 -1.62 0.02 -1.65
C HIS A 62 -2.94 -0.46 -1.06
N LEU A 63 -4.00 0.36 -1.07
CA LEU A 63 -5.35 -0.04 -0.69
C LEU A 63 -5.95 -1.01 -1.73
N GLN A 64 -5.83 -0.71 -3.03
CA GLN A 64 -6.24 -1.62 -4.11
C GLN A 64 -5.45 -2.93 -4.08
N LEU A 65 -4.14 -2.85 -3.83
CA LEU A 65 -3.30 -4.05 -3.69
C LEU A 65 -3.70 -4.87 -2.46
N ALA A 66 -4.06 -4.24 -1.35
CA ALA A 66 -4.54 -4.94 -0.14
C ALA A 66 -5.84 -5.69 -0.40
N GLU A 67 -6.80 -5.07 -1.07
CA GLU A 67 -8.07 -5.72 -1.44
C GLU A 67 -7.84 -6.91 -2.36
N ARG A 68 -7.04 -6.74 -3.43
CA ARG A 68 -6.67 -7.84 -4.34
C ARG A 68 -5.93 -8.99 -3.64
N ASN A 69 -5.20 -8.68 -2.56
CA ASN A 69 -4.53 -9.67 -1.72
C ASN A 69 -5.42 -10.24 -0.61
N GLY A 70 -6.71 -9.88 -0.55
CA GLY A 70 -7.72 -10.47 0.34
C GLY A 70 -7.91 -9.75 1.67
N VAL A 71 -7.54 -8.47 1.79
CA VAL A 71 -7.95 -7.63 2.92
C VAL A 71 -9.24 -6.91 2.54
N SER A 72 -10.36 -7.22 3.20
CA SER A 72 -11.64 -6.58 2.84
C SER A 72 -11.64 -5.09 3.19
N VAL A 73 -12.52 -4.31 2.54
CA VAL A 73 -12.68 -2.88 2.85
C VAL A 73 -13.07 -2.67 4.32
N GLU A 74 -13.86 -3.57 4.90
CA GLU A 74 -14.24 -3.54 6.32
C GLU A 74 -13.01 -3.75 7.21
N GLN A 75 -12.13 -4.69 6.86
CA GLN A 75 -10.88 -4.92 7.60
C GLN A 75 -9.92 -3.72 7.48
N LEU A 76 -9.85 -3.07 6.32
CA LEU A 76 -9.07 -1.85 6.13
C LEU A 76 -9.64 -0.69 6.95
N ALA A 77 -10.96 -0.51 6.97
CA ALA A 77 -11.62 0.51 7.77
C ALA A 77 -11.38 0.30 9.27
N GLU A 78 -11.48 -0.94 9.77
CA GLU A 78 -11.17 -1.29 11.15
C GLU A 78 -9.69 -1.03 11.50
N ALA A 79 -8.76 -1.41 10.63
CA ALA A 79 -7.33 -1.16 10.84
C ALA A 79 -7.03 0.35 10.91
N ILE A 80 -7.58 1.15 9.99
CA ILE A 80 -7.42 2.61 9.99
C ILE A 80 -8.04 3.23 11.25
N THR A 81 -9.20 2.74 11.68
CA THR A 81 -9.88 3.20 12.91
C THR A 81 -9.04 2.90 14.14
N HIS A 82 -8.46 1.70 14.23
CA HIS A 82 -7.54 1.33 15.29
C HIS A 82 -6.30 2.23 15.30
N LEU A 83 -5.76 2.56 14.12
CA LEU A 83 -4.60 3.45 13.99
C LEU A 83 -4.89 4.90 14.38
N ALA A 84 -6.14 5.35 14.46
CA ALA A 84 -6.47 6.69 14.98
C ALA A 84 -5.94 6.89 16.41
N PHE A 85 -5.86 5.82 17.20
CA PHE A 85 -5.35 5.85 18.58
C PHE A 85 -3.82 5.87 18.67
N TYR A 86 -3.11 5.41 17.64
CA TYR A 86 -1.64 5.28 17.63
C TYR A 86 -0.96 6.33 16.74
N ALA A 87 -1.60 6.73 15.66
CA ALA A 87 -1.12 7.69 14.67
C ALA A 87 -1.87 9.03 14.70
N GLY A 88 -2.92 9.14 15.51
CA GLY A 88 -3.74 10.33 15.66
C GLY A 88 -4.88 10.42 14.65
N TRP A 89 -5.94 11.14 15.04
CA TRP A 89 -7.16 11.32 14.26
C TRP A 89 -6.94 11.90 12.85
N PRO A 90 -6.07 12.92 12.64
CA PRO A 90 -5.84 13.48 11.31
C PRO A 90 -5.34 12.45 10.30
N ALA A 91 -4.37 11.61 10.68
CA ALA A 91 -3.83 10.57 9.80
C ALA A 91 -4.89 9.53 9.43
N ALA A 92 -5.68 9.07 10.41
CA ALA A 92 -6.77 8.13 10.17
C ALA A 92 -7.86 8.74 9.28
N ALA A 93 -8.28 9.98 9.55
CA ALA A 93 -9.30 10.66 8.75
C ALA A 93 -8.87 10.84 7.29
N SER A 94 -7.60 11.24 7.04
CA SER A 94 -7.06 11.33 5.68
C SER A 94 -6.99 9.96 4.99
N ALA A 95 -6.68 8.89 5.71
CA ALA A 95 -6.68 7.54 5.17
C ALA A 95 -8.09 7.03 4.83
N VAL A 96 -9.08 7.26 5.69
CA VAL A 96 -10.49 6.93 5.41
C VAL A 96 -10.98 7.66 4.16
N ALA A 97 -10.58 8.91 3.95
CA ALA A 97 -10.93 9.65 2.73
C ALA A 97 -10.43 8.93 1.46
N ARG A 98 -9.20 8.40 1.47
CA ARG A 98 -8.64 7.62 0.35
C ARG A 98 -9.31 6.26 0.18
N LEU A 99 -9.64 5.58 1.29
CA LEU A 99 -10.39 4.33 1.24
C LEU A 99 -11.80 4.51 0.65
N ARG A 100 -12.44 5.64 0.92
CA ARG A 100 -13.76 5.98 0.35
C ARG A 100 -13.71 6.19 -1.15
N GLU A 101 -12.66 6.84 -1.68
CA GLU A 101 -12.47 7.05 -3.12
C GLU A 101 -12.42 5.71 -3.87
N LEU A 102 -11.72 4.71 -3.32
CA LEU A 102 -11.65 3.36 -3.88
C LEU A 102 -13.04 2.70 -4.02
N LYS A 103 -13.97 2.95 -3.09
CA LYS A 103 -15.34 2.41 -3.15
C LYS A 103 -16.24 3.08 -4.21
N GLN A 104 -15.81 4.20 -4.78
CA GLN A 104 -16.60 4.99 -5.73
C GLN A 104 -16.20 4.72 -7.19
N GLU A 105 -15.16 3.93 -7.42
CA GLU A 105 -14.67 3.45 -8.73
C GLU A 105 -15.19 2.03 -9.02
#